data_AF-A0A9N9YYR7-F1
#
_entry.id   AF-A0A9N9YYR7-F1
#
_cell.length_a   1.000
_cell.length_b   1.000
_cell.length_c   1.000
_cell.angle_alpha   90.00
_cell.angle_beta   90.00
_cell.angle_gamma   90.00
#
_symmetry.space_group_name_H-M   'P 1'
#
loop_
_entity.id
_entity.type
_entity.pdbx_description
1 polymer ?
#
loop_
_entity_poly.entity_id
_entity_poly.type
_entity_poly.pdbx_seq_one_letter_code
_entity_poly.pdbx_strand_id
1 'polypeptide(L)'
;MASDTTYTPKGKTVKVGQYDAYLAEAPADIAHKESAILYVSDVIGIWSDSQRRADGFAAKGYTTLIIDLFNGDSIKMSEFHDVNLPDWLSNGRDGKGPHTPKEVDPIVQFGINYLKNDRGFKHIGAAGYSFGTRYVVRHFKSGIDVGYLAYPSFVEDKELAAITGPLSIAAAETDHIFTDEMRYRWEKILKENGNVYQLNLYSGVVHGFFGAERDVDKVHEKFAQEQSFIQSVQFFDRFLEGLRQDLDGLEVKPPAIYLDAHGVAQDQLIYLQILVLPTGTLYIVNMKCLGTAALSATSDSSASLRSILESKSIPKVRFDIRAASKLLFRDFNVSLNRIYDLQLMELMSRDRHQSKKHLTRFAKCIDQDIPKSNATKRR
;
A
#
# COMPACT_ATOMS: atom_id res chain seq x y z
N MET A 1 26.02 26.24 -11.76
CA MET A 1 25.05 25.22 -11.29
C MET A 1 24.20 24.82 -12.48
N ALA A 2 24.52 23.72 -13.15
CA ALA A 2 23.77 23.25 -14.30
C ALA A 2 22.50 22.55 -13.79
N SER A 3 21.35 23.15 -14.06
CA SER A 3 20.03 22.56 -13.85
C SER A 3 19.83 21.44 -14.87
N ASP A 4 20.03 20.18 -14.46
CA ASP A 4 19.55 19.04 -15.25
C ASP A 4 18.03 18.92 -15.06
N THR A 5 17.33 19.67 -15.90
CA THR A 5 15.88 19.65 -16.09
C THR A 5 15.50 18.39 -16.86
N THR A 6 14.60 17.57 -16.33
CA THR A 6 13.46 16.97 -17.09
C THR A 6 12.64 15.98 -16.25
N TYR A 7 12.45 16.22 -14.95
CA TYR A 7 11.25 15.64 -14.34
C TYR A 7 10.03 16.37 -14.91
N THR A 8 9.21 15.63 -15.65
CA THR A 8 7.93 16.10 -16.16
C THR A 8 6.84 15.44 -15.34
N PRO A 9 6.01 16.20 -14.59
CA PRO A 9 4.88 15.67 -13.86
C PRO A 9 3.94 14.87 -14.78
N LYS A 10 3.54 13.69 -14.35
CA LYS A 10 2.66 12.78 -15.10
C LYS A 10 1.19 12.90 -14.72
N GLY A 11 0.93 13.33 -13.50
CA GLY A 11 -0.38 13.68 -12.99
C GLY A 11 -0.88 15.02 -13.52
N LYS A 12 -2.01 15.47 -12.97
CA LYS A 12 -2.72 16.67 -13.42
C LYS A 12 -2.97 17.60 -12.24
N THR A 13 -2.86 18.89 -12.49
CA THR A 13 -3.37 19.89 -11.54
C THR A 13 -4.89 19.90 -11.62
N VAL A 14 -5.55 19.78 -10.48
CA VAL A 14 -7.01 19.71 -10.35
C VAL A 14 -7.47 20.63 -9.21
N LYS A 15 -8.76 20.95 -9.18
CA LYS A 15 -9.39 21.61 -8.04
C LYS A 15 -10.15 20.59 -7.21
N VAL A 16 -9.92 20.63 -5.90
CA VAL A 16 -10.65 19.84 -4.92
C VAL A 16 -11.42 20.82 -4.03
N GLY A 17 -12.68 21.06 -4.40
CA GLY A 17 -13.45 22.19 -3.89
C GLY A 17 -12.80 23.51 -4.29
N GLN A 18 -12.41 24.31 -3.31
CA GLN A 18 -11.69 25.57 -3.54
C GLN A 18 -10.16 25.42 -3.61
N TYR A 19 -9.62 24.30 -3.11
CA TYR A 19 -8.18 24.09 -2.96
C TYR A 19 -7.55 23.58 -4.26
N ASP A 20 -6.34 24.07 -4.53
CA ASP A 20 -5.50 23.48 -5.57
C ASP A 20 -4.99 22.12 -5.13
N ALA A 21 -4.87 21.21 -6.09
CA ALA A 21 -4.41 19.86 -5.85
C ALA A 21 -3.68 19.32 -7.08
N TYR A 22 -2.83 18.33 -6.84
CA TYR A 22 -2.20 17.54 -7.87
C TYR A 22 -2.63 16.08 -7.73
N LEU A 23 -3.16 15.53 -8.81
CA LEU A 23 -3.68 14.18 -8.87
C LEU A 23 -2.81 13.33 -9.81
N ALA A 24 -2.12 12.35 -9.25
CA ALA A 24 -1.43 11.31 -9.99
C ALA A 24 -2.31 10.06 -10.06
N GLU A 25 -2.85 9.78 -11.24
CA GLU A 25 -3.71 8.60 -11.47
C GLU A 25 -2.85 7.37 -11.73
N ALA A 26 -3.16 6.27 -11.04
CA ALA A 26 -2.48 5.00 -11.29
C ALA A 26 -2.88 4.44 -12.67
N PRO A 27 -1.96 3.82 -13.43
CA PRO A 27 -2.28 3.13 -14.66
C PRO A 27 -3.33 2.02 -14.41
N ALA A 28 -4.33 1.92 -15.28
CA ALA A 28 -5.52 1.09 -15.05
C ALA A 28 -5.23 -0.41 -14.91
N ASP A 29 -4.12 -0.90 -15.45
CA ASP A 29 -3.67 -2.28 -15.38
C ASP A 29 -3.06 -2.67 -14.02
N ILE A 30 -2.60 -1.69 -13.25
CA ILE A 30 -1.99 -1.91 -11.92
C ILE A 30 -2.72 -1.15 -10.80
N ALA A 31 -3.80 -0.43 -11.12
CA ALA A 31 -4.47 0.44 -10.17
C ALA A 31 -5.17 -0.36 -9.06
N HIS A 32 -4.86 -0.02 -7.81
CA HIS A 32 -5.63 -0.44 -6.64
C HIS A 32 -7.02 0.18 -6.71
N LYS A 33 -8.05 -0.67 -6.71
CA LYS A 33 -9.44 -0.24 -6.97
C LYS A 33 -10.09 0.41 -5.77
N GLU A 34 -9.71 -0.02 -4.56
CA GLU A 34 -10.37 0.41 -3.32
C GLU A 34 -9.50 1.32 -2.47
N SER A 35 -8.22 1.47 -2.81
CA SER A 35 -7.26 2.23 -2.02
C SER A 35 -6.61 3.38 -2.79
N ALA A 36 -6.43 4.49 -2.10
CA ALA A 36 -5.71 5.66 -2.60
C ALA A 36 -4.77 6.22 -1.56
N ILE A 37 -3.82 7.05 -2.00
CA ILE A 37 -2.89 7.75 -1.12
C ILE A 37 -3.23 9.24 -1.07
N LEU A 38 -3.37 9.78 0.14
CA LEU A 38 -3.31 11.21 0.40
C LEU A 38 -1.87 11.59 0.75
N TYR A 39 -1.23 12.35 -0.13
CA TYR A 39 0.09 12.93 0.11
C TYR A 39 -0.10 14.24 0.88
N VAL A 40 0.43 14.30 2.10
CA VAL A 40 0.33 15.45 3.00
C VAL A 40 1.71 16.12 3.04
N SER A 41 1.84 17.24 2.34
CA SER A 41 3.12 17.85 1.99
C SER A 41 3.86 18.47 3.17
N ASP A 42 5.16 18.68 2.96
CA ASP A 42 5.95 19.62 3.74
C ASP A 42 5.52 21.08 3.44
N VAL A 43 6.22 22.05 4.04
CA VAL A 43 5.93 23.49 3.91
C VAL A 43 6.06 24.03 2.49
N ILE A 44 6.66 23.28 1.55
CA ILE A 44 6.81 23.70 0.15
C ILE A 44 5.53 23.42 -0.65
N GLY A 45 4.72 22.45 -0.22
CA GLY A 45 3.41 22.17 -0.80
C GLY A 45 3.48 21.33 -2.08
N ILE A 46 2.82 21.81 -3.14
CA ILE A 46 2.82 21.18 -4.46
C ILE A 46 4.00 21.71 -5.27
N TRP A 47 5.04 20.89 -5.42
CA TRP A 47 6.24 21.23 -6.19
C TRP A 47 6.84 19.98 -6.84
N SER A 48 7.91 20.15 -7.62
CA SER A 48 8.46 19.08 -8.45
C SER A 48 8.77 17.79 -7.68
N ASP A 49 9.30 17.87 -6.46
CA ASP A 49 9.66 16.66 -5.72
C ASP A 49 8.44 15.99 -5.05
N SER A 50 7.43 16.76 -4.59
CA SER A 50 6.17 16.17 -4.10
C SER A 50 5.37 15.53 -5.24
N GLN A 51 5.31 16.19 -6.40
CA GLN A 51 4.71 15.63 -7.63
C GLN A 51 5.41 14.33 -8.05
N ARG A 52 6.75 14.29 -8.02
CA ARG A 52 7.53 13.09 -8.35
C ARG A 52 7.18 11.91 -7.46
N ARG A 53 7.00 12.16 -6.15
CA ARG A 53 6.61 11.12 -5.19
C ARG A 53 5.19 10.64 -5.40
N ALA A 54 4.25 11.56 -5.65
CA ALA A 54 2.88 11.19 -6.00
C ALA A 54 2.82 10.34 -7.28
N ASP A 55 3.59 10.72 -8.31
CA ASP A 55 3.73 9.91 -9.53
C ASP A 55 4.40 8.56 -9.24
N GLY A 56 5.33 8.52 -8.29
CA GLY A 56 5.95 7.29 -7.80
C GLY A 56 4.93 6.34 -7.20
N PHE A 57 4.06 6.82 -6.32
CA PHE A 57 2.96 6.01 -5.75
C PHE A 57 1.97 5.56 -6.83
N ALA A 58 1.61 6.43 -7.77
CA ALA A 58 0.77 6.08 -8.91
C ALA A 58 1.38 4.98 -9.80
N ALA A 59 2.69 5.04 -10.04
CA ALA A 59 3.43 3.99 -10.74
C ALA A 59 3.52 2.67 -9.96
N LYS A 60 3.13 2.65 -8.69
CA LYS A 60 3.00 1.45 -7.84
C LYS A 60 1.54 1.02 -7.65
N GLY A 61 0.60 1.61 -8.38
CA GLY A 61 -0.81 1.22 -8.35
C GLY A 61 -1.70 2.14 -7.50
N TYR A 62 -1.14 3.06 -6.73
CA TYR A 62 -1.95 3.94 -5.86
C TYR A 62 -2.26 5.27 -6.53
N THR A 63 -3.53 5.50 -6.85
CA THR A 63 -3.96 6.86 -7.21
C THR A 63 -3.68 7.80 -6.04
N THR A 64 -2.92 8.85 -6.29
CA THR A 64 -2.36 9.71 -5.24
C THR A 64 -2.79 11.16 -5.43
N LEU A 65 -3.31 11.75 -4.36
CA LEU A 65 -3.70 13.15 -4.29
C LEU A 65 -2.74 13.92 -3.40
N ILE A 66 -2.17 14.99 -3.92
CA ILE A 66 -1.57 16.06 -3.12
C ILE A 66 -2.60 17.19 -3.06
N ILE A 67 -3.00 17.62 -1.87
CA ILE A 67 -3.86 18.80 -1.69
C ILE A 67 -3.02 19.96 -1.13
N ASP A 68 -3.25 21.17 -1.61
CA ASP A 68 -2.56 22.35 -1.12
C ASP A 68 -3.01 22.72 0.31
N LEU A 69 -2.19 22.34 1.29
CA LEU A 69 -2.43 22.56 2.71
C LEU A 69 -2.39 24.03 3.12
N PHE A 70 -1.83 24.90 2.28
CA PHE A 70 -1.56 26.30 2.61
C PHE A 70 -2.44 27.26 1.84
N ASN A 71 -3.37 26.75 1.01
CA ASN A 71 -4.33 27.55 0.25
C ASN A 71 -3.67 28.70 -0.54
N GLY A 72 -2.60 28.39 -1.26
CA GLY A 72 -1.80 29.30 -2.06
C GLY A 72 -0.62 29.96 -1.32
N ASP A 73 -0.45 29.70 -0.02
CA ASP A 73 0.58 30.34 0.81
C ASP A 73 1.81 29.45 1.12
N SER A 74 2.08 28.44 0.28
CA SER A 74 3.21 27.53 0.49
C SER A 74 4.57 28.23 0.32
N ILE A 75 5.58 27.74 1.04
CA ILE A 75 6.94 28.31 0.98
C ILE A 75 7.61 27.90 -0.33
N LYS A 76 8.07 28.87 -1.13
CA LYS A 76 8.84 28.55 -2.32
C LYS A 76 10.23 28.08 -1.92
N MET A 77 10.74 27.05 -2.61
CA MET A 77 12.07 26.49 -2.34
C MET A 77 13.19 27.56 -2.38
N SER A 78 13.08 28.55 -3.28
CA SER A 78 14.04 29.65 -3.39
C SER A 78 14.04 30.61 -2.19
N GLU A 79 12.97 30.63 -1.40
CA GLU A 79 12.75 31.56 -0.29
C GLU A 79 12.88 30.84 1.07
N PHE A 80 13.14 29.53 1.08
CA PHE A 80 13.07 28.70 2.28
C PHE A 80 13.96 29.19 3.43
N HIS A 81 15.15 29.73 3.10
CA HIS A 81 16.09 30.26 4.09
C HIS A 81 15.75 31.67 4.60
N ASP A 82 14.89 32.40 3.88
CA ASP A 82 14.54 33.79 4.18
C ASP A 82 13.21 33.90 4.95
N VAL A 83 12.45 32.81 5.05
CA VAL A 83 11.16 32.78 5.75
C VAL A 83 11.35 32.52 7.24
N ASN A 84 10.77 33.40 8.06
CA ASN A 84 10.59 33.14 9.49
C ASN A 84 9.48 32.09 9.67
N LEU A 85 9.87 30.81 9.80
CA LEU A 85 8.93 29.69 9.92
C LEU A 85 7.92 29.86 11.06
N PRO A 86 8.30 30.22 12.30
CA PRO A 86 7.32 30.49 13.37
C PRO A 86 6.28 31.55 13.03
N ASP A 87 6.70 32.66 12.42
CA ASP A 87 5.80 33.75 12.03
C ASP A 87 4.86 33.33 10.90
N TRP A 88 5.40 32.68 9.86
CA TRP A 88 4.62 32.12 8.77
C TRP A 88 3.58 31.11 9.25
N LEU A 89 3.94 30.21 10.18
CA LEU A 89 2.99 29.28 10.77
C LEU A 89 1.88 30.01 11.55
N SER A 90 2.22 31.07 12.28
CA SER A 90 1.31 31.76 13.18
C SER A 90 0.41 32.78 12.49
N ASN A 91 0.84 33.33 11.36
CA ASN A 91 0.20 34.48 10.71
C ASN A 91 -0.04 34.30 9.20
N GLY A 92 0.61 33.35 8.53
CA GLY A 92 0.68 33.31 7.05
C GLY A 92 1.52 34.47 6.49
N ARG A 93 1.79 34.49 5.18
CA ARG A 93 2.63 35.56 4.59
C ARG A 93 1.97 36.93 4.54
N ASP A 94 0.66 36.99 4.38
CA ASP A 94 -0.11 38.25 4.26
C ASP A 94 -0.81 38.63 5.57
N GLY A 95 -0.52 37.92 6.67
CA GLY A 95 -1.19 38.07 7.96
C GLY A 95 -2.61 37.51 7.98
N LYS A 96 -3.02 36.74 6.96
CA LYS A 96 -4.33 36.11 6.83
C LYS A 96 -4.16 34.63 6.49
N GLY A 97 -4.80 33.75 7.26
CA GLY A 97 -4.70 32.31 7.02
C GLY A 97 -3.44 31.71 7.63
N PRO A 98 -3.38 31.66 8.97
CA PRO A 98 -2.27 31.00 9.65
C PRO A 98 -2.31 29.49 9.38
N HIS A 99 -1.16 28.83 9.43
CA HIS A 99 -1.01 27.40 9.10
C HIS A 99 -1.14 26.53 10.34
N THR A 100 -2.16 26.82 11.16
CA THR A 100 -2.44 26.09 12.41
C THR A 100 -3.36 24.90 12.14
N PRO A 101 -3.53 23.99 13.11
CA PRO A 101 -4.49 22.90 12.96
C PRO A 101 -5.91 23.35 12.62
N LYS A 102 -6.33 24.54 13.09
CA LYS A 102 -7.67 25.05 12.82
C LYS A 102 -7.91 25.31 11.32
N GLU A 103 -6.90 25.75 10.60
CA GLU A 103 -6.97 26.05 9.18
C GLU A 103 -6.62 24.84 8.31
N VAL A 104 -5.64 24.03 8.72
CA VAL A 104 -5.13 22.92 7.91
C VAL A 104 -5.97 21.64 8.06
N ASP A 105 -6.48 21.33 9.27
CA ASP A 105 -7.29 20.11 9.46
C ASP A 105 -8.51 20.04 8.52
N PRO A 106 -9.28 21.13 8.31
CA PRO A 106 -10.38 21.11 7.34
C PRO A 106 -9.94 20.80 5.91
N ILE A 107 -8.75 21.24 5.50
CA ILE A 107 -8.22 21.00 4.15
C ILE A 107 -7.87 19.52 3.98
N VAL A 108 -7.16 18.96 4.96
CA VAL A 108 -6.81 17.53 4.96
C VAL A 108 -8.07 16.67 4.96
N GLN A 109 -9.07 17.02 5.78
CA GLN A 109 -10.36 16.35 5.78
C GLN A 109 -11.05 16.42 4.42
N PHE A 110 -10.98 17.57 3.75
CA PHE A 110 -11.56 17.75 2.44
C PHE A 110 -10.87 16.85 1.40
N GLY A 111 -9.55 16.71 1.46
CA GLY A 111 -8.79 15.76 0.63
C GLY A 111 -9.21 14.30 0.85
N ILE A 112 -9.38 13.88 2.11
CA ILE A 112 -9.89 12.54 2.46
C ILE A 112 -11.29 12.34 1.88
N ASN A 113 -12.19 13.29 2.10
CA ASN A 113 -13.58 13.21 1.64
C ASN A 113 -13.67 13.17 0.12
N TYR A 114 -12.83 13.93 -0.59
CA TYR A 114 -12.76 13.87 -2.05
C TYR A 114 -12.35 12.48 -2.54
N LEU A 115 -11.31 11.88 -1.95
CA LEU A 115 -10.88 10.53 -2.33
C LEU A 115 -11.96 9.49 -2.02
N LYS A 116 -12.65 9.60 -0.88
CA LYS A 116 -13.69 8.64 -0.49
C LYS A 116 -15.00 8.82 -1.25
N ASN A 117 -15.56 10.02 -1.22
CA ASN A 117 -16.92 10.28 -1.69
C ASN A 117 -16.97 10.59 -3.19
N ASP A 118 -16.03 11.40 -3.69
CA ASP A 118 -16.07 11.86 -5.07
C ASP A 118 -15.35 10.89 -6.01
N ARG A 119 -14.32 10.19 -5.50
CA ARG A 119 -13.53 9.21 -6.26
C ARG A 119 -13.84 7.76 -5.93
N GLY A 120 -14.57 7.49 -4.85
CA GLY A 120 -15.07 6.15 -4.51
C GLY A 120 -14.06 5.21 -3.85
N PHE A 121 -12.90 5.71 -3.41
CA PHE A 121 -11.94 4.89 -2.67
C PHE A 121 -12.46 4.57 -1.27
N LYS A 122 -12.29 3.33 -0.81
CA LYS A 122 -12.75 2.89 0.51
C LYS A 122 -11.66 3.11 1.57
N HIS A 123 -10.42 2.81 1.21
CA HIS A 123 -9.28 2.86 2.09
C HIS A 123 -8.32 3.98 1.69
N ILE A 124 -7.82 4.72 2.67
CA ILE A 124 -6.91 5.85 2.46
C ILE A 124 -5.63 5.59 3.24
N GLY A 125 -4.54 5.37 2.51
CA GLY A 125 -3.21 5.56 3.06
C GLY A 125 -2.86 7.04 3.04
N ALA A 126 -2.10 7.51 4.01
CA ALA A 126 -1.61 8.89 4.00
C ALA A 126 -0.09 8.93 4.20
N ALA A 127 0.59 9.64 3.29
CA ALA A 127 2.04 9.81 3.30
C ALA A 127 2.36 11.27 3.67
N GLY A 128 2.83 11.48 4.89
CA GLY A 128 3.16 12.77 5.45
C GLY A 128 4.65 13.06 5.39
N TYR A 129 5.02 14.29 5.05
CA TYR A 129 6.40 14.73 4.95
C TYR A 129 6.62 16.00 5.76
N SER A 130 7.61 16.00 6.66
CA SER A 130 7.85 17.10 7.62
C SER A 130 6.54 17.61 8.23
N PHE A 131 6.15 18.86 7.95
CA PHE A 131 4.93 19.51 8.43
C PHE A 131 3.67 18.64 8.28
N GLY A 132 3.53 17.95 7.15
CA GLY A 132 2.38 17.11 6.87
C GLY A 132 2.24 15.89 7.78
N THR A 133 3.31 15.46 8.47
CA THR A 133 3.28 14.28 9.35
C THR A 133 2.33 14.44 10.52
N ARG A 134 2.26 15.64 11.10
CA ARG A 134 1.28 15.98 12.15
C ARG A 134 -0.14 15.72 11.69
N TYR A 135 -0.46 16.12 10.47
CA TYR A 135 -1.81 16.01 9.93
C TYR A 135 -2.18 14.59 9.51
N VAL A 136 -1.22 13.78 9.09
CA VAL A 136 -1.44 12.32 8.95
C VAL A 136 -1.85 11.72 10.31
N VAL A 137 -1.10 12.03 11.37
CA VAL A 137 -1.38 11.52 12.72
C VAL A 137 -2.75 11.98 13.23
N ARG A 138 -3.08 13.27 13.06
CA ARG A 138 -4.36 13.84 13.51
C ARG A 138 -5.58 13.23 12.81
N HIS A 139 -5.45 12.88 11.54
CA HIS A 139 -6.59 12.45 10.70
C HIS A 139 -6.79 10.93 10.59
N PHE A 140 -6.08 10.10 11.37
CA PHE A 140 -6.45 8.69 11.56
C PHE A 140 -7.91 8.53 11.98
N LYS A 141 -8.38 9.38 12.90
CA LYS A 141 -9.77 9.36 13.37
C LYS A 141 -10.79 9.87 12.34
N SER A 142 -10.30 10.40 11.23
CA SER A 142 -11.12 11.13 10.26
C SER A 142 -11.12 10.49 8.87
N GLY A 143 -10.57 9.27 8.77
CA GLY A 143 -10.67 8.42 7.59
C GLY A 143 -9.36 7.92 7.01
N ILE A 144 -8.20 8.23 7.61
CA ILE A 144 -6.92 7.61 7.27
C ILE A 144 -6.85 6.22 7.92
N ASP A 145 -6.62 5.20 7.10
CA ASP A 145 -6.53 3.80 7.53
C ASP A 145 -5.08 3.41 7.86
N VAL A 146 -4.12 3.91 7.08
CA VAL A 146 -2.68 3.58 7.22
C VAL A 146 -1.83 4.84 7.05
N GLY A 147 -0.88 5.07 7.96
CA GLY A 147 -0.01 6.25 7.92
C GLY A 147 1.45 5.93 7.61
N TYR A 148 2.09 6.82 6.87
CA TYR A 148 3.54 6.86 6.68
C TYR A 148 4.04 8.28 6.97
N LEU A 149 5.08 8.40 7.81
CA LEU A 149 5.68 9.68 8.20
C LEU A 149 7.16 9.71 7.81
N ALA A 150 7.55 10.68 6.99
CA ALA A 150 8.95 10.92 6.67
C ALA A 150 9.46 12.17 7.41
N TYR A 151 10.57 12.00 8.16
CA TYR A 151 11.24 13.04 8.96
C TYR A 151 10.23 13.91 9.72
N PRO A 152 9.54 13.33 10.73
CA PRO A 152 8.37 13.96 11.35
C PRO A 152 8.62 15.33 11.97
N SER A 153 7.59 16.15 12.04
CA SER A 153 7.63 17.43 12.74
C SER A 153 6.30 17.78 13.40
N PHE A 154 6.38 18.52 14.50
CA PHE A 154 5.25 19.12 15.23
C PHE A 154 4.15 18.18 15.72
N VAL A 155 4.37 16.86 15.70
CA VAL A 155 3.39 15.89 16.22
C VAL A 155 3.44 15.89 17.75
N GLU A 156 2.28 16.07 18.37
CA GLU A 156 2.17 16.01 19.83
C GLU A 156 1.96 14.57 20.30
N ASP A 157 2.51 14.21 21.45
CA ASP A 157 2.36 12.88 22.05
C ASP A 157 0.91 12.39 22.12
N LYS A 158 -0.03 13.26 22.50
CA LYS A 158 -1.45 12.90 22.59
C LYS A 158 -2.07 12.65 21.22
N GLU A 159 -1.56 13.28 20.17
CA GLU A 159 -2.01 13.06 18.79
C GLU A 159 -1.49 11.70 18.33
N LEU A 160 -0.20 11.42 18.55
CA LEU A 160 0.39 10.12 18.28
C LEU A 160 -0.31 9.02 19.08
N ALA A 161 -0.62 9.29 20.33
CA ALA A 161 -1.28 8.33 21.20
C ALA A 161 -2.72 8.03 20.78
N ALA A 162 -3.30 8.85 19.91
CA ALA A 162 -4.68 8.76 19.48
C ALA A 162 -4.86 8.01 18.14
N ILE A 163 -3.77 7.58 17.49
CA ILE A 163 -3.86 6.89 16.20
C ILE A 163 -4.55 5.52 16.35
N THR A 164 -5.34 5.16 15.36
CA THR A 164 -6.17 3.95 15.36
C THR A 164 -5.72 2.89 14.36
N GLY A 165 -4.72 3.21 13.53
CA GLY A 165 -4.23 2.33 12.46
C GLY A 165 -2.73 2.11 12.50
N PRO A 166 -2.20 1.33 11.54
CA PRO A 166 -0.77 1.08 11.40
C PRO A 166 -0.01 2.34 11.00
N LEU A 167 1.20 2.51 11.53
CA LEU A 167 2.05 3.69 11.27
C LEU A 167 3.49 3.29 10.94
N SER A 168 4.00 3.78 9.82
CA SER A 168 5.41 3.61 9.43
C SER A 168 6.14 4.94 9.50
N ILE A 169 7.34 4.94 10.08
CA ILE A 169 8.15 6.14 10.34
C ILE A 169 9.51 5.96 9.69
N ALA A 170 9.89 6.92 8.85
CA ALA A 170 11.24 7.06 8.31
C ALA A 170 11.95 8.22 9.01
N ALA A 171 12.81 7.89 9.96
CA ALA A 171 13.56 8.84 10.77
C ALA A 171 14.92 9.13 10.15
N ALA A 172 15.32 10.40 10.17
CA ALA A 172 16.69 10.81 9.88
C ALA A 172 17.56 10.66 11.13
N GLU A 173 18.83 10.29 10.96
CA GLU A 173 19.77 10.15 12.08
C GLU A 173 20.10 11.49 12.72
N THR A 174 20.38 12.52 11.92
CA THR A 174 20.74 13.85 12.41
C THR A 174 19.57 14.82 12.21
N ASP A 175 18.58 14.73 13.09
CA ASP A 175 17.35 15.54 13.03
C ASP A 175 17.16 16.33 14.34
N HIS A 176 17.16 17.66 14.22
CA HIS A 176 16.97 18.56 15.36
C HIS A 176 15.49 18.79 15.71
N ILE A 177 14.57 18.34 14.84
CA ILE A 177 13.13 18.43 15.02
C ILE A 177 12.62 17.09 15.58
N PHE A 178 12.98 15.97 14.95
CA PHE A 178 12.66 14.63 15.43
C PHE A 178 13.89 13.97 16.08
N THR A 179 14.17 14.39 17.30
CA THR A 179 15.35 13.97 18.05
C THR A 179 15.34 12.47 18.40
N ASP A 180 16.50 11.95 18.80
CA ASP A 180 16.63 10.59 19.35
C ASP A 180 15.75 10.38 20.59
N GLU A 181 15.69 11.37 21.49
CA GLU A 181 14.79 11.36 22.66
C GLU A 181 13.32 11.24 22.23
N MET A 182 12.90 12.03 21.23
CA MET A 182 11.53 11.94 20.70
C MET A 182 11.27 10.58 20.05
N ARG A 183 12.22 10.04 19.30
CA ARG A 183 12.12 8.70 18.70
C ARG A 183 11.88 7.62 19.76
N TYR A 184 12.71 7.57 20.81
CA TYR A 184 12.52 6.59 21.89
C TYR A 184 11.19 6.77 22.62
N ARG A 185 10.78 8.02 22.82
CA ARG A 185 9.48 8.36 23.41
C ARG A 185 8.31 7.88 22.56
N TRP A 186 8.39 8.05 21.24
CA TRP A 186 7.35 7.59 20.30
C TRP A 186 7.27 6.07 20.23
N GLU A 187 8.40 5.37 20.21
CA GLU A 187 8.44 3.90 20.27
C GLU A 187 7.69 3.39 21.51
N LYS A 188 7.87 4.06 22.65
CA LYS A 188 7.15 3.73 23.89
C LYS A 188 5.65 3.97 23.75
N ILE A 189 5.23 5.15 23.28
CA ILE A 189 3.81 5.49 23.10
C ILE A 189 3.12 4.50 22.15
N LEU A 190 3.71 4.23 20.98
CA LEU A 190 3.15 3.34 19.98
C LEU A 190 3.05 1.90 20.49
N LYS A 191 4.04 1.45 21.28
CA LYS A 191 4.02 0.15 21.92
C LYS A 191 2.93 0.05 23.00
N GLU A 192 2.78 1.06 23.85
CA GLU A 192 1.78 1.08 24.92
C GLU A 192 0.35 1.10 24.37
N ASN A 193 0.14 1.74 23.24
CA ASN A 193 -1.16 1.74 22.55
C ASN A 193 -1.50 0.45 21.80
N GLY A 194 -0.52 -0.44 21.58
CA GLY A 194 -0.72 -1.67 20.82
C GLY A 194 -0.87 -1.45 19.31
N ASN A 195 -0.45 -0.30 18.78
CA ASN A 195 -0.45 -0.06 17.34
C ASN A 195 0.60 -0.95 16.65
N VAL A 196 0.30 -1.38 15.43
CA VAL A 196 1.32 -1.97 14.55
C VAL A 196 2.14 -0.83 13.97
N TYR A 197 3.42 -0.77 14.31
CA TYR A 197 4.30 0.28 13.80
C TYR A 197 5.61 -0.28 13.23
N GLN A 198 6.17 0.47 12.30
CA GLN A 198 7.52 0.28 11.78
C GLN A 198 8.28 1.59 11.96
N LEU A 199 9.50 1.53 12.49
CA LEU A 199 10.39 2.68 12.55
C LEU A 199 11.74 2.28 11.95
N ASN A 200 12.13 2.97 10.88
CA ASN A 200 13.44 2.84 10.28
C ASN A 200 14.25 4.11 10.54
N LEU A 201 15.49 3.91 10.99
CA LEU A 201 16.47 4.99 11.11
C LEU A 201 17.41 4.95 9.90
N TYR A 202 17.47 6.05 9.16
CA TYR A 202 18.41 6.23 8.05
C TYR A 202 19.64 6.98 8.56
N SER A 203 20.80 6.33 8.48
CA SER A 203 22.09 6.93 8.90
C SER A 203 22.52 8.02 7.91
N GLY A 204 23.40 8.94 8.36
CA GLY A 204 24.05 9.93 7.52
C GLY A 204 23.14 10.93 6.83
N VAL A 205 21.86 10.99 7.22
CA VAL A 205 20.87 11.92 6.67
C VAL A 205 20.29 12.86 7.71
N VAL A 206 19.81 14.01 7.24
CA VAL A 206 19.23 15.09 8.07
C VAL A 206 17.74 15.29 7.79
N HIS A 207 17.08 16.15 8.55
CA HIS A 207 15.70 16.55 8.27
C HIS A 207 15.56 17.02 6.80
N GLY A 208 14.56 16.48 6.07
CA GLY A 208 14.36 16.85 4.67
C GLY A 208 15.39 16.27 3.70
N PHE A 209 16.03 15.14 4.02
CA PHE A 209 17.02 14.44 3.15
C PHE A 209 16.51 14.02 1.76
N PHE A 210 15.26 14.34 1.46
CA PHE A 210 14.57 14.14 0.20
C PHE A 210 14.91 15.15 -0.92
N GLY A 211 15.78 16.13 -0.65
CA GLY A 211 16.31 17.08 -1.65
C GLY A 211 17.63 16.66 -2.33
N ALA A 212 18.21 15.51 -1.96
CA ALA A 212 19.56 15.08 -2.35
C ALA A 212 19.70 14.46 -3.75
N GLU A 213 18.61 14.33 -4.52
CA GLU A 213 18.59 13.57 -5.79
C GLU A 213 19.58 14.11 -6.84
N ARG A 214 20.06 15.35 -6.66
CA ARG A 214 20.82 16.12 -7.65
C ARG A 214 22.32 16.18 -7.38
N ASP A 215 22.79 15.57 -6.30
CA ASP A 215 24.21 15.58 -5.94
C ASP A 215 24.78 14.16 -6.09
N VAL A 216 25.72 13.99 -7.02
CA VAL A 216 26.36 12.69 -7.29
C VAL A 216 27.23 12.22 -6.12
N ASP A 217 27.67 13.14 -5.27
CA ASP A 217 28.51 12.83 -4.11
C ASP A 217 27.67 12.38 -2.90
N LYS A 218 26.35 12.58 -2.95
CA LYS A 218 25.39 12.19 -1.89
C LYS A 218 24.75 10.83 -2.14
N VAL A 219 25.55 9.83 -2.53
CA VAL A 219 25.07 8.45 -2.81
C VAL A 219 24.27 7.88 -1.63
N HIS A 220 24.69 8.16 -0.40
CA HIS A 220 24.00 7.65 0.79
C HIS A 220 22.62 8.29 1.01
N GLU A 221 22.49 9.61 0.79
CA GLU A 221 21.19 10.29 0.92
C GLU A 221 20.21 9.80 -0.16
N LYS A 222 20.68 9.52 -1.38
CA LYS A 222 19.87 8.90 -2.44
C LYS A 222 19.38 7.51 -2.05
N PHE A 223 20.27 6.67 -1.53
CA PHE A 223 19.90 5.37 -1.01
C PHE A 223 18.82 5.48 0.09
N ALA A 224 19.01 6.39 1.04
CA ALA A 224 18.04 6.61 2.11
C ALA A 224 16.66 7.03 1.54
N GLN A 225 16.63 7.95 0.57
CA GLN A 225 15.36 8.35 -0.08
C GLN A 225 14.65 7.18 -0.76
N GLU A 226 15.38 6.42 -1.57
CA GLU A 226 14.83 5.29 -2.30
C GLU A 226 14.29 4.23 -1.34
N GLN A 227 15.06 3.88 -0.31
CA GLN A 227 14.64 2.91 0.69
C GLN A 227 13.46 3.41 1.53
N SER A 228 13.42 4.71 1.82
CA SER A 228 12.32 5.34 2.56
C SER A 228 11.03 5.37 1.72
N PHE A 229 11.12 5.60 0.41
CA PHE A 229 9.98 5.44 -0.49
C PHE A 229 9.54 3.97 -0.59
N ILE A 230 10.48 3.03 -0.75
CA ILE A 230 10.17 1.59 -0.76
C ILE A 230 9.49 1.15 0.54
N GLN A 231 9.97 1.62 1.69
CA GLN A 231 9.34 1.40 3.00
C GLN A 231 7.87 1.83 2.98
N SER A 232 7.58 3.03 2.47
CA SER A 232 6.20 3.53 2.42
C SER A 232 5.29 2.64 1.56
N VAL A 233 5.74 2.25 0.36
CA VAL A 233 4.98 1.40 -0.55
C VAL A 233 4.76 0.01 0.06
N GLN A 234 5.80 -0.63 0.58
CA GLN A 234 5.67 -1.95 1.20
C GLN A 234 4.72 -1.94 2.41
N PHE A 235 4.72 -0.85 3.18
CA PHE A 235 3.83 -0.70 4.31
C PHE A 235 2.37 -0.51 3.84
N PHE A 236 2.14 0.33 2.82
CA PHE A 236 0.82 0.47 2.21
C PHE A 236 0.34 -0.84 1.60
N ASP A 237 1.16 -1.54 0.82
CA ASP A 237 0.80 -2.84 0.24
C ASP A 237 0.40 -3.83 1.33
N ARG A 238 1.11 -3.83 2.46
CA ARG A 238 0.79 -4.75 3.56
C ARG A 238 -0.55 -4.46 4.22
N PHE A 239 -0.89 -3.20 4.43
CA PHE A 239 -2.00 -2.79 5.30
C PHE A 239 -3.23 -2.27 4.55
N LEU A 240 -3.08 -1.84 3.29
CA LEU A 240 -4.15 -1.49 2.37
C LEU A 240 -4.48 -2.65 1.41
N GLU A 241 -3.47 -3.40 0.95
CA GLU A 241 -3.59 -4.39 -0.13
C GLU A 241 -3.24 -5.81 0.35
N GLY A 242 -4.02 -6.31 1.29
CA GLY A 242 -3.88 -7.68 1.78
C GLY A 242 -4.69 -8.68 0.97
N LEU A 243 -4.31 -9.96 1.09
CA LEU A 243 -5.09 -11.11 0.60
C LEU A 243 -6.57 -10.99 0.97
N ARG A 244 -6.91 -10.38 2.10
CA ARG A 244 -8.30 -10.21 2.52
C ARG A 244 -9.06 -9.20 1.66
N GLN A 245 -8.47 -8.03 1.41
CA GLN A 245 -9.05 -7.04 0.51
C GLN A 245 -9.18 -7.62 -0.91
N ASP A 246 -8.13 -8.27 -1.40
CA ASP A 246 -8.11 -8.89 -2.74
C ASP A 246 -9.12 -10.03 -2.91
N LEU A 247 -9.53 -10.66 -1.82
CA LEU A 247 -10.51 -11.74 -1.85
C LEU A 247 -11.96 -11.25 -1.72
N ASP A 248 -12.18 -10.01 -1.32
CA ASP A 248 -13.52 -9.42 -1.17
C ASP A 248 -14.10 -9.01 -2.54
N GLY A 249 -15.39 -9.28 -2.75
CA GLY A 249 -16.10 -8.83 -3.96
C GLY A 249 -15.65 -9.47 -5.29
N LEU A 250 -14.86 -10.55 -5.24
CA LEU A 250 -14.31 -11.18 -6.44
C LEU A 250 -15.37 -11.66 -7.44
N GLU A 251 -15.05 -11.47 -8.73
CA GLU A 251 -15.89 -11.95 -9.82
C GLU A 251 -16.01 -13.48 -9.82
N VAL A 252 -17.24 -13.94 -10.09
CA VAL A 252 -17.57 -15.37 -10.14
C VAL A 252 -17.30 -15.96 -11.53
N LYS A 253 -17.16 -15.12 -12.56
CA LYS A 253 -16.91 -15.52 -13.95
C LYS A 253 -16.09 -14.44 -14.68
N PRO A 254 -14.88 -14.76 -15.20
CA PRO A 254 -14.15 -16.01 -15.00
C PRO A 254 -13.76 -16.21 -13.52
N PRO A 255 -13.42 -17.44 -13.08
CA PRO A 255 -12.95 -17.66 -11.71
C PRO A 255 -11.74 -16.79 -11.37
N ALA A 256 -11.81 -16.08 -10.25
CA ALA A 256 -10.75 -15.17 -9.83
C ALA A 256 -9.66 -15.84 -8.97
N ILE A 257 -9.93 -16.98 -8.33
CA ILE A 257 -9.04 -17.59 -7.34
C ILE A 257 -8.43 -18.88 -7.88
N TYR A 258 -7.10 -18.95 -7.87
CA TYR A 258 -6.33 -20.15 -8.21
C TYR A 258 -5.54 -20.58 -6.98
N LEU A 259 -5.67 -21.85 -6.60
CA LEU A 259 -5.12 -22.37 -5.35
C LEU A 259 -4.06 -23.44 -5.61
N ASP A 260 -2.88 -23.27 -5.02
CA ASP A 260 -1.94 -24.35 -4.80
C ASP A 260 -1.65 -24.55 -3.30
N ALA A 261 -1.21 -25.74 -2.91
CA ALA A 261 -1.00 -26.17 -1.54
C ALA A 261 0.25 -27.04 -1.57
N HIS A 262 1.34 -26.50 -1.03
CA HIS A 262 2.63 -27.13 -1.03
C HIS A 262 3.05 -27.52 0.39
N GLY A 263 3.62 -28.71 0.48
CA GLY A 263 4.03 -29.34 1.71
C GLY A 263 4.48 -30.76 1.40
N VAL A 264 5.56 -30.89 0.61
CA VAL A 264 6.02 -32.21 0.12
C VAL A 264 7.33 -32.58 0.78
N ALA A 265 7.24 -32.75 2.10
CA ALA A 265 7.96 -33.73 2.90
C ALA A 265 7.09 -33.94 4.17
N GLN A 266 6.73 -35.19 4.49
CA GLN A 266 5.99 -35.60 5.70
C GLN A 266 4.44 -35.36 5.75
N ASP A 267 3.73 -35.23 4.63
CA ASP A 267 2.24 -35.19 4.58
C ASP A 267 1.64 -34.04 5.43
N GLN A 268 2.31 -32.89 5.55
CA GLN A 268 1.84 -31.71 6.29
C GLN A 268 1.67 -30.51 5.35
N LEU A 269 0.61 -29.72 5.53
CA LEU A 269 0.44 -28.45 4.80
C LEU A 269 1.38 -27.37 5.35
N ILE A 270 2.34 -26.91 4.54
CA ILE A 270 3.29 -25.85 4.93
C ILE A 270 2.86 -24.50 4.35
N TYR A 271 2.59 -24.48 3.05
CA TYR A 271 2.23 -23.27 2.32
C TYR A 271 0.92 -23.46 1.56
N LEU A 272 0.02 -22.50 1.68
CA LEU A 272 -1.13 -22.35 0.80
C LEU A 272 -0.85 -21.17 -0.13
N GLN A 273 -0.75 -21.44 -1.41
CA GLN A 273 -0.56 -20.43 -2.45
C GLN A 273 -1.90 -20.05 -3.05
N ILE A 274 -2.15 -18.75 -3.14
CA ILE A 274 -3.40 -18.20 -3.65
C ILE A 274 -3.04 -17.14 -4.68
N LEU A 275 -3.30 -17.43 -5.95
CA LEU A 275 -3.23 -16.44 -7.02
C LEU A 275 -4.61 -15.82 -7.18
N VAL A 276 -4.69 -14.50 -6.99
CA VAL A 276 -5.87 -13.70 -7.27
C VAL A 276 -5.71 -13.09 -8.66
N LEU A 277 -6.39 -13.68 -9.64
CA LEU A 277 -6.18 -13.37 -11.05
C LEU A 277 -6.51 -11.91 -11.43
N PRO A 278 -7.59 -11.27 -10.91
CA PRO A 278 -7.90 -9.88 -11.25
C PRO A 278 -6.83 -8.87 -10.84
N THR A 279 -6.09 -9.14 -9.75
CA THR A 279 -4.99 -8.30 -9.26
C THR A 279 -3.62 -8.78 -9.72
N GLY A 280 -3.52 -10.02 -10.20
CA GLY A 280 -2.25 -10.64 -10.58
C GLY A 280 -1.36 -11.02 -9.38
N THR A 281 -1.90 -10.94 -8.15
CA THR A 281 -1.13 -11.11 -6.92
C THR A 281 -1.06 -12.58 -6.51
N LEU A 282 0.15 -13.09 -6.30
CA LEU A 282 0.39 -14.42 -5.71
C LEU A 282 0.69 -14.29 -4.22
N TYR A 283 -0.24 -14.77 -3.39
CA TYR A 283 -0.08 -14.85 -1.94
C TYR A 283 0.48 -16.21 -1.53
N ILE A 284 1.47 -16.21 -0.65
CA ILE A 284 2.00 -17.42 0.00
C ILE A 284 1.66 -17.35 1.48
N VAL A 285 0.67 -18.15 1.90
CA VAL A 285 0.22 -18.23 3.29
C VAL A 285 0.99 -19.35 3.98
N ASN A 286 1.79 -19.00 4.99
CA ASN A 286 2.52 -19.98 5.80
C ASN A 286 1.58 -20.65 6.81
N MET A 287 0.99 -21.77 6.40
CA MET A 287 0.05 -22.57 7.19
C MET A 287 0.73 -23.25 8.39
N LYS A 288 2.04 -23.52 8.32
CA LYS A 288 2.80 -24.09 9.44
C LYS A 288 2.92 -23.11 10.62
N CYS A 289 3.17 -21.83 10.34
CA CYS A 289 3.32 -20.80 11.36
C CYS A 289 1.97 -20.22 11.81
N LEU A 290 1.06 -19.97 10.86
CA LEU A 290 -0.19 -19.25 11.14
C LEU A 290 -1.36 -20.18 11.51
N GLY A 291 -1.32 -21.43 11.07
CA GLY A 291 -2.34 -22.43 11.37
C GLY A 291 -3.77 -21.96 11.12
N THR A 292 -4.66 -22.20 12.09
CA THR A 292 -6.08 -21.80 12.03
C THR A 292 -6.28 -20.28 12.03
N ALA A 293 -5.34 -19.49 12.57
CA ALA A 293 -5.46 -18.03 12.59
C ALA A 293 -5.44 -17.42 11.17
N ALA A 294 -4.68 -18.01 10.24
CA ALA A 294 -4.72 -17.61 8.83
C ALA A 294 -6.09 -17.84 8.18
N LEU A 295 -6.86 -18.83 8.66
CA LEU A 295 -8.14 -19.23 8.07
C LEU A 295 -9.33 -18.49 8.69
N SER A 296 -9.28 -18.21 9.99
CA SER A 296 -10.43 -17.68 10.74
C SER A 296 -10.49 -16.16 10.78
N ALA A 297 -9.40 -15.47 10.49
CA ALA A 297 -9.39 -14.02 10.58
C ALA A 297 -10.20 -13.39 9.44
N THR A 298 -11.04 -12.41 9.79
CA THR A 298 -12.05 -11.81 8.91
C THR A 298 -11.56 -10.51 8.27
N SER A 299 -12.12 -10.16 7.11
CA SER A 299 -12.12 -8.80 6.55
C SER A 299 -13.24 -7.95 7.15
N ASP A 300 -13.31 -6.68 6.76
CA ASP A 300 -14.39 -5.75 7.13
C ASP A 300 -15.76 -6.22 6.61
N SER A 301 -15.79 -7.02 5.54
CA SER A 301 -17.00 -7.69 5.04
C SER A 301 -17.39 -8.94 5.83
N SER A 302 -16.69 -9.24 6.94
CA SER A 302 -16.78 -10.44 7.78
C SER A 302 -16.38 -11.77 7.11
N ALA A 303 -15.89 -11.71 5.85
CA ALA A 303 -15.41 -12.90 5.15
C ALA A 303 -14.04 -13.33 5.67
N SER A 304 -13.92 -14.58 6.05
CA SER A 304 -12.64 -15.22 6.40
C SER A 304 -12.13 -16.06 5.23
N LEU A 305 -10.82 -16.31 5.17
CA LEU A 305 -10.26 -17.24 4.16
C LEU A 305 -10.94 -18.61 4.22
N ARG A 306 -11.31 -19.09 5.41
CA ARG A 306 -12.13 -20.28 5.59
C ARG A 306 -13.47 -20.16 4.87
N SER A 307 -14.22 -19.10 5.13
CA SER A 307 -15.54 -18.90 4.52
C SER A 307 -15.47 -18.87 2.99
N ILE A 308 -14.39 -18.33 2.43
CA ILE A 308 -14.15 -18.28 0.98
C ILE A 308 -13.81 -19.67 0.45
N LEU A 309 -12.93 -20.41 1.12
CA LEU A 309 -12.57 -21.79 0.78
C LEU A 309 -13.77 -22.75 0.86
N GLU A 310 -14.71 -22.52 1.77
CA GLU A 310 -15.93 -23.33 1.98
C GLU A 310 -17.13 -22.82 1.17
N SER A 311 -17.02 -21.65 0.54
CA SER A 311 -18.11 -21.01 -0.19
C SER A 311 -18.57 -21.83 -1.39
N LYS A 312 -19.90 -22.01 -1.48
CA LYS A 312 -20.62 -22.59 -2.64
C LYS A 312 -20.85 -21.56 -3.76
N SER A 313 -20.62 -20.27 -3.52
CA SER A 313 -20.84 -19.20 -4.52
C SER A 313 -19.56 -18.82 -5.24
N ILE A 314 -18.41 -18.89 -4.57
CA ILE A 314 -17.12 -18.45 -5.09
C ILE A 314 -16.39 -19.64 -5.73
N PRO A 315 -16.15 -19.64 -7.05
CA PRO A 315 -15.41 -20.69 -7.71
C PRO A 315 -13.90 -20.53 -7.49
N LYS A 316 -13.23 -21.65 -7.22
CA LYS A 316 -11.77 -21.71 -7.09
C LYS A 316 -11.23 -22.74 -8.05
N VAL A 317 -10.10 -22.44 -8.67
CA VAL A 317 -9.47 -23.29 -9.67
C VAL A 317 -8.23 -23.94 -9.06
N ARG A 318 -8.04 -25.22 -9.32
CA ARG A 318 -6.84 -25.94 -8.88
C ARG A 318 -6.52 -27.08 -9.84
N PHE A 319 -5.24 -27.39 -9.99
CA PHE A 319 -4.79 -28.65 -10.58
C PHE A 319 -4.66 -29.73 -9.50
N ASP A 320 -5.36 -30.86 -9.64
CA ASP A 320 -5.38 -31.97 -8.67
C ASP A 320 -5.74 -31.55 -7.23
N ILE A 321 -7.04 -31.62 -6.92
CA ILE A 321 -7.58 -31.17 -5.63
C ILE A 321 -7.31 -32.12 -4.46
N ARG A 322 -6.94 -33.38 -4.74
CA ARG A 322 -7.04 -34.48 -3.76
C ARG A 322 -6.18 -34.27 -2.53
N ALA A 323 -4.89 -34.00 -2.74
CA ALA A 323 -3.94 -33.81 -1.64
C ALA A 323 -4.29 -32.57 -0.81
N ALA A 324 -4.59 -31.45 -1.47
CA ALA A 324 -4.94 -30.21 -0.80
C ALA A 324 -6.22 -30.34 0.03
N SER A 325 -7.28 -30.94 -0.54
CA SER A 325 -8.54 -31.16 0.17
C SER A 325 -8.34 -32.08 1.39
N LYS A 326 -7.55 -33.15 1.25
CA LYS A 326 -7.24 -34.05 2.38
C LYS A 326 -6.53 -33.29 3.50
N LEU A 327 -5.49 -32.53 3.17
CA LEU A 327 -4.68 -31.80 4.16
C LEU A 327 -5.47 -30.69 4.84
N LEU A 328 -6.21 -29.88 4.07
CA LEU A 328 -7.05 -28.80 4.60
C LEU A 328 -8.16 -29.32 5.51
N PHE A 329 -8.79 -30.44 5.14
CA PHE A 329 -9.82 -31.07 5.98
C PHE A 329 -9.23 -31.68 7.24
N ARG A 330 -8.16 -32.48 7.12
CA ARG A 330 -7.55 -33.19 8.26
C ARG A 330 -6.93 -32.23 9.27
N ASP A 331 -6.15 -31.26 8.81
CA ASP A 331 -5.32 -30.43 9.69
C ASP A 331 -6.08 -29.19 10.21
N PHE A 332 -7.12 -28.74 9.48
CA PHE A 332 -7.81 -27.48 9.79
C PHE A 332 -9.34 -27.57 9.76
N ASN A 333 -9.91 -28.74 9.48
CA ASN A 333 -11.36 -28.96 9.32
C ASN A 333 -11.99 -28.06 8.25
N VAL A 334 -11.26 -27.75 7.17
CA VAL A 334 -11.75 -26.91 6.06
C VAL A 334 -12.27 -27.79 4.93
N SER A 335 -13.53 -27.58 4.55
CA SER A 335 -14.19 -28.36 3.48
C SER A 335 -14.30 -27.54 2.20
N LEU A 336 -13.40 -27.79 1.25
CA LEU A 336 -13.38 -27.06 -0.02
C LEU A 336 -14.70 -27.23 -0.80
N ASN A 337 -15.23 -26.13 -1.32
CA ASN A 337 -16.46 -26.12 -2.12
C ASN A 337 -16.29 -25.34 -3.44
N ARG A 338 -17.10 -25.68 -4.43
CA ARG A 338 -17.09 -25.08 -5.79
C ARG A 338 -15.69 -25.01 -6.40
N ILE A 339 -15.00 -26.15 -6.44
CA ILE A 339 -13.68 -26.29 -7.06
C ILE A 339 -13.83 -26.70 -8.53
N TYR A 340 -13.12 -26.00 -9.41
CA TYR A 340 -12.84 -26.44 -10.77
C TYR A 340 -11.48 -27.13 -10.78
N ASP A 341 -11.52 -28.46 -10.89
CA ASP A 341 -10.31 -29.28 -11.00
C ASP A 341 -9.84 -29.29 -12.46
N LEU A 342 -8.77 -28.56 -12.73
CA LEU A 342 -8.18 -28.44 -14.07
C LEU A 342 -7.71 -29.79 -14.63
N GLN A 343 -7.27 -30.73 -13.77
CA GLN A 343 -6.82 -32.04 -14.22
C GLN A 343 -8.01 -32.88 -14.71
N LEU A 344 -9.17 -32.76 -14.04
CA LEU A 344 -10.40 -33.40 -14.50
C LEU A 344 -10.98 -32.69 -15.72
N MET A 345 -10.93 -31.36 -15.78
CA MET A 345 -11.39 -30.61 -16.94
C MET A 345 -10.56 -30.94 -18.19
N GLU A 346 -9.23 -31.09 -18.06
CA GLU A 346 -8.35 -31.55 -19.13
C GLU A 346 -8.75 -32.96 -19.60
N LEU A 347 -8.99 -33.90 -18.68
CA LEU A 347 -9.47 -35.24 -19.04
C LEU A 347 -10.80 -35.18 -19.83
N MET A 348 -11.69 -34.27 -19.44
CA MET A 348 -12.98 -34.07 -20.08
C MET A 348 -12.84 -33.42 -21.47
N SER A 349 -11.90 -32.50 -21.66
CA SER A 349 -11.68 -31.79 -22.93
C SER A 349 -10.99 -32.64 -24.01
N ARG A 350 -10.43 -33.80 -23.65
CA ARG A 350 -9.79 -34.71 -24.61
C ARG A 350 -10.76 -35.22 -25.68
N ASP A 351 -10.27 -35.26 -26.91
CA ASP A 351 -10.97 -35.78 -28.09
C ASP A 351 -11.26 -37.27 -27.98
N ARG A 352 -12.19 -37.78 -28.80
CA ARG A 352 -12.59 -39.20 -28.84
C ARG A 352 -11.42 -40.16 -29.14
N HIS A 353 -10.37 -39.67 -29.78
CA HIS A 353 -9.18 -40.46 -30.13
C HIS A 353 -8.12 -40.48 -29.04
N GLN A 354 -8.25 -39.66 -28.00
CA GLN A 354 -7.31 -39.58 -26.90
C GLN A 354 -7.75 -40.48 -25.74
N SER A 355 -6.82 -41.21 -25.14
CA SER A 355 -7.11 -42.09 -24.00
C SER A 355 -7.62 -41.28 -22.81
N LYS A 356 -8.76 -41.68 -22.23
CA LYS A 356 -9.31 -41.15 -20.97
C LYS A 356 -9.07 -42.08 -19.78
N LYS A 357 -8.21 -43.10 -19.94
CA LYS A 357 -7.92 -44.11 -18.90
C LYS A 357 -7.11 -43.54 -17.73
N HIS A 358 -6.32 -42.49 -17.97
CA HIS A 358 -5.38 -41.94 -17.00
C HIS A 358 -5.41 -40.41 -16.99
N LEU A 359 -5.22 -39.82 -15.81
CA LEU A 359 -5.06 -38.38 -15.62
C LEU A 359 -3.69 -37.92 -16.12
N THR A 360 -3.64 -36.73 -16.74
CA THR A 360 -2.37 -36.13 -17.18
C THR A 360 -1.69 -35.45 -15.99
N ARG A 361 -0.35 -35.52 -15.92
CA ARG A 361 0.44 -34.81 -14.92
C ARG A 361 0.59 -33.34 -15.30
N PHE A 362 0.70 -32.46 -14.31
CA PHE A 362 0.81 -31.01 -14.53
C PHE A 362 1.88 -30.62 -15.55
N ALA A 363 3.11 -31.15 -15.42
CA ALA A 363 4.21 -30.89 -16.36
C ALA A 363 3.85 -31.24 -17.81
N LYS A 364 3.10 -32.32 -18.03
CA LYS A 364 2.68 -32.74 -19.37
C LYS A 364 1.58 -31.84 -19.93
N CYS A 365 0.65 -31.34 -19.10
CA CYS A 365 -0.31 -30.31 -19.51
C CYS A 365 0.43 -29.02 -19.92
N ILE A 366 1.44 -28.61 -19.14
CA ILE A 366 2.28 -27.46 -19.50
C ILE A 366 2.93 -27.63 -20.88
N ASP A 367 3.54 -28.78 -21.14
CA ASP A 367 4.22 -29.05 -22.41
C ASP A 367 3.26 -29.03 -23.63
N GLN A 368 2.00 -29.37 -23.40
CA GLN A 368 0.98 -29.49 -24.44
C GLN A 368 0.23 -28.18 -24.69
N ASP A 369 -0.16 -27.50 -23.61
CA ASP A 369 -1.12 -26.39 -23.65
C ASP A 369 -0.45 -25.01 -23.58
N ILE A 370 0.80 -24.92 -23.08
CA ILE A 370 1.52 -23.65 -23.04
C ILE A 370 2.31 -23.47 -24.35
N PRO A 371 2.11 -22.37 -25.10
CA PRO A 371 2.83 -22.11 -26.34
C PRO A 371 4.35 -22.15 -26.14
N LYS A 372 5.09 -22.78 -27.07
CA LYS A 372 6.56 -22.86 -26.99
C LYS A 372 7.26 -21.50 -27.11
N SER A 373 6.59 -20.49 -27.69
CA SER A 373 7.16 -19.15 -27.88
C SER A 373 7.11 -18.33 -26.59
N ASN A 374 8.23 -17.65 -26.27
CA ASN A 374 8.30 -16.76 -25.10
C ASN A 374 7.49 -15.45 -25.27
N ALA A 375 7.09 -15.09 -26.50
CA ALA A 375 6.32 -13.89 -26.77
C ALA A 375 4.91 -13.93 -26.15
N THR A 376 4.35 -15.12 -25.95
CA THR A 376 3.03 -15.34 -25.34
C THR A 376 3.10 -15.62 -23.83
N LYS A 377 4.31 -15.91 -23.30
CA LYS A 377 4.55 -16.23 -21.88
C LYS A 377 4.81 -15.00 -21.01
N ARG A 378 5.02 -13.83 -21.61
CA ARG A 378 5.02 -12.54 -20.93
C ARG A 378 3.60 -11.99 -20.96
N ARG A 379 2.82 -12.31 -19.94
CA ARG A 379 1.63 -11.55 -19.56
C ARG A 379 1.74 -11.24 -18.10
#